data_AF-A0A2E0IZW9-F1
#
_entry.id   AF-A0A2E0IZW9-F1
#
_cell.length_a   1.000
_cell.length_b   1.000
_cell.length_c   1.000
_cell.angle_alpha   90.00
_cell.angle_beta   90.00
_cell.angle_gamma   90.00
#
_symmetry.space_group_name_H-M   'P 1'
#
loop_
_entity.id
_entity.type
_entity.pdbx_description
1 polymer ?
#
loop_
_entity_poly.entity_id
_entity_poly.type
_entity_poly.pdbx_seq_one_letter_code
_entity_poly.pdbx_strand_id
1 'polypeptide(L)'
;MQRGDDVIENITALLQADTALATYIEGRIYMMTAPQNAPEPFVVWQPISNVAYNSLSDAPDSDQQRIQIDVYAADPVIAREAMWTARNYVERYHSVIDGPLAMGRDPDTLLSRYSMDCSVFHRRAPYAPAVAIVSNGVLN
;
A
#
# COMPACT_ATOMS: atom_id res chain seq x y z
N MET A 1 -11.99 -22.04 -1.78
CA MET A 1 -11.76 -20.59 -1.89
C MET A 1 -10.33 -20.36 -1.44
N GLN A 2 -9.39 -20.42 -2.39
CA GLN A 2 -7.97 -20.57 -2.14
C GLN A 2 -7.38 -19.18 -1.93
N ARG A 3 -7.26 -18.76 -0.66
CA ARG A 3 -6.54 -17.54 -0.27
C ARG A 3 -5.06 -17.87 -0.35
N GLY A 4 -4.50 -17.77 -1.55
CA GLY A 4 -3.10 -18.09 -1.83
C GLY A 4 -2.17 -17.21 -1.01
N ASP A 5 -1.45 -17.87 -0.11
CA ASP A 5 -0.01 -17.75 0.12
C ASP A 5 0.64 -16.41 -0.29
N ASP A 6 0.99 -15.65 0.75
CA ASP A 6 2.19 -14.83 0.89
C ASP A 6 2.35 -13.51 0.11
N VAL A 7 2.85 -12.51 0.88
CA VAL A 7 3.61 -11.33 0.46
C VAL A 7 2.80 -10.15 -0.08
N ILE A 8 2.29 -9.29 0.82
CA ILE A 8 1.79 -7.92 0.56
C ILE A 8 0.77 -7.87 -0.60
N GLU A 9 -0.52 -7.71 -0.30
CA GLU A 9 -1.45 -7.23 -1.34
C GLU A 9 -0.83 -5.95 -1.92
N ASN A 10 -0.31 -6.05 -3.15
CA ASN A 10 0.43 -4.97 -3.77
C ASN A 10 -0.55 -3.82 -3.89
N ILE A 11 -0.44 -2.83 -3.01
CA ILE A 11 -1.39 -1.73 -2.97
C ILE A 11 -1.45 -1.01 -4.32
N THR A 12 -0.36 -1.02 -5.09
CA THR A 12 -0.36 -0.57 -6.48
C THR A 12 -1.37 -1.35 -7.32
N ALA A 13 -1.34 -2.69 -7.26
CA ALA A 13 -2.27 -3.54 -8.00
C ALA A 13 -3.72 -3.33 -7.51
N LEU A 14 -3.92 -3.14 -6.20
CA LEU A 14 -5.25 -2.84 -5.65
C LEU A 14 -5.78 -1.51 -6.21
N LEU A 15 -4.97 -0.45 -6.17
CA LEU A 15 -5.34 0.87 -6.70
C LEU A 15 -5.51 0.86 -8.23
N GLN A 16 -4.74 0.03 -8.95
CA GLN A 16 -4.89 -0.17 -10.40
C GLN A 16 -6.19 -0.89 -10.76
N ALA A 17 -6.70 -1.77 -9.88
CA ALA A 17 -7.95 -2.49 -10.09
C ALA A 17 -9.19 -1.61 -9.89
N ASP A 18 -9.04 -0.43 -9.28
CA ASP A 18 -10.12 0.55 -9.14
C ASP A 18 -10.35 1.33 -10.45
N THR A 19 -11.31 0.87 -11.24
CA THR A 19 -11.69 1.53 -12.49
C THR A 19 -12.24 2.94 -12.29
N ALA A 20 -12.83 3.26 -11.13
CA ALA A 20 -13.33 4.60 -10.86
C ALA A 20 -12.15 5.55 -10.58
N LEU A 21 -11.17 5.12 -9.78
CA LEU A 21 -9.95 5.89 -9.55
C LEU A 21 -9.18 6.12 -10.86
N ALA A 22 -9.13 5.12 -11.73
CA ALA A 22 -8.47 5.21 -13.03
C ALA A 22 -9.03 6.36 -13.92
N THR A 23 -10.29 6.77 -13.74
CA THR A 23 -10.87 7.91 -14.47
C THR A 23 -10.24 9.26 -14.11
N TYR A 24 -9.64 9.37 -12.93
CA TYR A 24 -8.93 10.56 -12.50
C TYR A 24 -7.46 10.49 -12.88
N ILE A 25 -6.77 9.41 -12.47
CA ILE A 25 -5.31 9.36 -12.47
C ILE A 25 -4.70 8.65 -13.67
N GLU A 26 -5.51 8.03 -14.54
CA GLU A 26 -5.04 7.27 -15.71
C GLU A 26 -3.95 6.22 -15.38
N GLY A 27 -4.06 5.58 -14.21
CA GLY A 27 -3.10 4.57 -13.74
C GLY A 27 -1.77 5.14 -13.20
N ARG A 28 -1.64 6.46 -13.03
CA ARG A 28 -0.44 7.11 -12.47
C ARG A 28 -0.36 6.89 -10.96
N ILE A 29 0.26 5.78 -10.59
CA ILE A 29 0.46 5.35 -9.21
C ILE A 29 1.95 5.13 -9.00
N TYR A 30 2.52 5.79 -7.98
CA TYR A 30 3.93 5.73 -7.67
C TYR A 30 4.16 5.25 -6.24
N MET A 31 5.19 4.43 -6.05
CA MET A 31 5.63 4.01 -4.72
C MET A 31 6.69 4.99 -4.21
N MET A 32 6.50 5.49 -3.00
CA MET A 32 7.35 6.45 -2.26
C MET A 32 7.53 7.83 -2.90
N THR A 33 7.75 7.92 -4.21
CA THR A 33 8.06 9.18 -4.89
C THR A 33 7.60 9.15 -6.33
N ALA A 34 6.92 10.20 -6.78
CA ALA A 34 6.61 10.42 -8.18
C ALA A 34 7.79 11.09 -8.90
N PRO A 35 8.00 10.86 -10.22
CA PRO A 35 8.98 11.60 -10.99
C PRO A 35 8.78 13.12 -10.90
N GLN A 36 9.86 13.89 -11.02
CA GLN A 36 9.76 15.34 -11.12
C GLN A 36 8.85 15.71 -12.31
N ASN A 37 7.90 16.61 -12.07
CA ASN A 37 6.90 17.04 -13.06
C ASN A 37 6.01 15.88 -13.56
N ALA A 38 5.73 14.88 -12.71
CA ALA A 38 4.77 13.83 -13.02
C ALA A 38 3.42 14.44 -13.48
N PRO A 39 2.82 13.92 -14.57
CA PRO A 39 1.52 14.41 -15.02
C PRO A 39 0.46 14.19 -13.94
N GLU A 40 -0.31 15.24 -13.68
CA GLU A 40 -1.39 15.23 -12.70
C GLU A 40 -2.75 14.83 -13.33
N PRO A 41 -3.68 14.30 -12.52
CA PRO A 41 -3.50 13.90 -11.13
C PRO A 41 -2.78 12.54 -11.01
N PHE A 42 -2.18 12.27 -9.84
CA PHE A 42 -1.49 11.02 -9.56
C PHE A 42 -1.60 10.61 -8.09
N VAL A 43 -1.34 9.33 -7.82
CA VAL A 43 -1.26 8.75 -6.48
C VAL A 43 0.19 8.47 -6.12
N VAL A 44 0.56 8.76 -4.88
CA VAL A 44 1.76 8.22 -4.23
C VAL A 44 1.33 7.37 -3.06
N TRP A 45 1.96 6.23 -2.85
CA TRP A 45 1.77 5.45 -1.64
C TRP A 45 3.10 5.08 -1.01
N GLN A 46 3.14 4.93 0.30
CA GLN A 46 4.35 4.51 1.01
C GLN A 46 4.02 3.70 2.28
N PRO A 47 4.86 2.71 2.61
CA PRO A 47 4.78 2.09 3.93
C PRO A 47 5.32 3.07 4.98
N ILE A 48 4.55 3.30 6.04
CA ILE A 48 4.93 4.19 7.15
C ILE A 48 5.21 3.45 8.45
N SER A 49 4.69 2.23 8.61
CA SER A 49 5.15 1.30 9.64
C SER A 49 4.93 -0.14 9.24
N ASN A 50 5.69 -1.05 9.84
CA ASN A 50 5.43 -2.47 9.78
C ASN A 50 5.73 -3.08 11.15
N VAL A 51 4.75 -3.76 11.74
CA VAL A 51 4.86 -4.35 13.08
C VAL A 51 4.36 -5.79 13.06
N ALA A 52 5.07 -6.67 13.77
CA ALA A 52 4.64 -8.04 13.97
C ALA A 52 3.34 -8.07 14.79
N TYR A 53 2.38 -8.88 14.35
CA TYR A 53 1.16 -9.11 15.11
C TYR A 53 1.43 -10.13 16.22
N ASN A 54 1.91 -9.63 17.36
CA ASN A 54 2.40 -10.46 18.45
C ASN A 54 1.27 -11.19 19.18
N SER A 55 1.56 -12.42 19.60
CA SER A 55 0.75 -13.20 20.53
C SER A 55 1.59 -13.58 21.76
N LEU A 56 0.95 -13.89 22.88
CA LEU A 56 1.65 -14.38 24.09
C LEU A 56 1.99 -15.88 24.01
N SER A 57 1.31 -16.61 23.13
CA SER A 57 1.37 -18.08 23.09
C SER A 57 2.35 -18.60 22.04
N ASP A 58 2.51 -17.86 20.95
CA ASP A 58 3.22 -18.31 19.75
C ASP A 58 3.99 -17.17 19.08
N ALA A 59 4.95 -17.55 18.23
CA ALA A 59 5.62 -16.60 17.35
C ALA A 59 4.61 -15.90 16.43
N PRO A 60 4.83 -14.62 16.06
CA PRO A 60 3.91 -13.88 15.21
C PRO A 60 3.76 -14.58 13.85
N ASP A 61 2.53 -14.95 13.51
CA ASP A 61 2.16 -15.57 12.23
C ASP A 61 1.75 -14.55 11.17
N SER A 62 1.63 -13.28 11.56
CA SER A 62 1.12 -12.19 10.75
C SER A 62 1.81 -10.88 11.10
N ASP A 63 1.72 -9.92 10.20
CA ASP A 63 2.20 -8.55 10.39
C ASP A 63 1.07 -7.56 10.08
N GLN A 64 1.13 -6.41 10.73
CA GLN A 64 0.33 -5.24 10.43
C GLN A 64 1.24 -4.17 9.82
N GLN A 65 0.98 -3.84 8.56
CA GLN A 65 1.64 -2.76 7.85
C GLN A 65 0.71 -1.56 7.79
N ARG A 66 1.18 -0.39 8.23
CA ARG A 66 0.48 0.88 7.98
C ARG A 66 1.04 1.50 6.72
N ILE A 67 0.15 1.86 5.81
CA ILE A 67 0.49 2.54 4.58
C ILE A 67 -0.19 3.91 4.55
N GLN A 68 0.50 4.87 3.96
CA GLN A 68 -0.03 6.19 3.63
C GLN A 68 -0.28 6.23 2.13
N ILE A 69 -1.43 6.76 1.74
CA ILE A 69 -1.81 6.99 0.34
C ILE A 69 -2.10 8.48 0.19
N ASP A 70 -1.45 9.10 -0.78
CA ASP A 70 -1.55 10.51 -1.11
C ASP A 70 -2.04 10.68 -2.55
N VAL A 71 -2.93 11.65 -2.76
CA VAL A 71 -3.39 12.08 -4.09
C VAL A 71 -2.95 13.51 -4.31
N TYR A 72 -2.36 13.77 -5.48
CA TYR A 72 -1.90 15.08 -5.92
C TYR A 72 -2.66 15.53 -7.18
N ALA A 73 -3.16 16.76 -7.17
CA ALA A 73 -3.76 17.42 -8.34
C ALA A 73 -3.74 18.95 -8.19
N ALA A 74 -3.69 19.71 -9.29
CA ALA A 74 -3.76 21.17 -9.25
C ALA A 74 -5.13 21.64 -8.76
N ASP A 75 -6.20 21.00 -9.23
CA ASP A 75 -7.56 21.26 -8.76
C ASP A 75 -7.80 20.50 -7.43
N PRO A 76 -8.04 21.22 -6.31
CA PRO A 76 -8.32 20.59 -5.02
C PRO A 76 -9.59 19.73 -5.03
N VAL A 77 -10.57 20.04 -5.89
CA VAL A 77 -11.77 19.22 -6.05
C VAL A 77 -11.40 17.87 -6.66
N ILE A 78 -10.58 17.86 -7.70
CA ILE A 78 -10.10 16.62 -8.32
C ILE A 78 -9.29 15.78 -7.32
N ALA A 79 -8.38 16.41 -6.57
CA ALA A 79 -7.61 15.69 -5.55
C ALA A 79 -8.52 15.05 -4.48
N ARG A 80 -9.56 15.78 -4.04
CA ARG A 80 -10.54 15.29 -3.08
C ARG A 80 -11.34 14.10 -3.62
N GLU A 81 -11.94 14.23 -4.80
CA GLU A 81 -12.80 13.19 -5.37
C GLU A 81 -12.00 11.92 -5.70
N ALA A 82 -10.77 12.06 -6.21
CA ALA A 82 -9.88 10.92 -6.44
C ALA A 82 -9.49 10.23 -5.12
N MET A 83 -9.18 10.97 -4.06
CA MET A 83 -8.89 10.38 -2.75
C MET A 83 -10.11 9.65 -2.15
N TRP A 84 -11.29 10.24 -2.22
CA TRP A 84 -12.52 9.59 -1.74
C TRP A 84 -12.84 8.32 -2.52
N THR A 85 -12.62 8.33 -3.83
CA THR A 85 -12.73 7.15 -4.68
C THR A 85 -11.78 6.05 -4.22
N ALA A 86 -10.48 6.37 -4.10
CA ALA A 86 -9.47 5.43 -3.63
C ALA A 86 -9.81 4.87 -2.23
N ARG A 87 -10.21 5.73 -1.29
CA ARG A 87 -10.63 5.33 0.06
C ARG A 87 -11.77 4.32 0.04
N ASN A 88 -12.82 4.60 -0.74
CA ASN A 88 -14.00 3.75 -0.80
C ASN A 88 -13.73 2.38 -1.42
N TYR A 89 -12.70 2.27 -2.27
CA TYR A 89 -12.25 1.02 -2.82
C TYR A 89 -11.35 0.25 -1.84
N VAL A 90 -10.34 0.91 -1.27
CA VAL A 90 -9.39 0.32 -0.31
C VAL A 90 -10.10 -0.21 0.93
N GLU A 91 -11.10 0.51 1.45
CA GLU A 91 -11.90 0.11 2.63
C GLU A 91 -12.59 -1.27 2.47
N ARG A 92 -12.77 -1.75 1.24
CA ARG A 92 -13.40 -3.06 0.98
C ARG A 92 -12.46 -4.24 1.30
N TYR A 93 -11.16 -3.98 1.37
CA TYR A 93 -10.11 -5.00 1.54
C TYR A 93 -9.29 -4.76 2.81
N HIS A 94 -9.15 -3.50 3.22
CA HIS A 94 -8.28 -3.06 4.31
C HIS A 94 -8.99 -2.06 5.21
N SER A 95 -8.45 -1.83 6.39
CA SER A 95 -9.04 -0.88 7.35
C SER A 95 -8.42 0.50 7.18
N VAL A 96 -9.21 1.49 6.76
CA VAL A 96 -8.79 2.90 6.77
C VAL A 96 -8.76 3.39 8.22
N ILE A 97 -7.61 3.92 8.63
CA ILE A 97 -7.34 4.37 9.99
C ILE A 97 -7.65 5.86 10.11
N ASP A 98 -7.30 6.64 9.08
CA ASP A 98 -7.44 8.09 9.08
C ASP A 98 -7.67 8.62 7.65
N GLY A 99 -8.30 9.80 7.58
CA GLY A 99 -8.65 10.48 6.33
C GLY A 99 -9.89 9.93 5.61
N PRO A 100 -10.21 10.51 4.43
CA PRO A 100 -9.42 11.48 3.65
C PRO A 100 -9.25 12.86 4.31
N LEU A 101 -8.01 13.33 4.47
CA LEU A 101 -7.69 14.66 5.00
C LEU A 101 -7.10 15.56 3.91
N ALA A 102 -7.50 16.84 3.92
CA ALA A 102 -6.86 17.86 3.09
C ALA A 102 -5.52 18.27 3.74
N MET A 103 -4.42 18.05 3.05
CA MET A 103 -3.07 18.43 3.53
C MET A 103 -2.67 19.84 3.07
N GLY A 104 -3.53 20.50 2.30
CA GLY A 104 -3.25 21.80 1.70
C GLY A 104 -2.45 21.67 0.41
N ARG A 105 -1.65 22.69 0.12
CA ARG A 105 -0.81 22.75 -1.07
C ARG A 105 0.60 22.31 -0.74
N ASP A 106 1.11 21.34 -1.46
CA ASP A 106 2.48 20.88 -1.33
C ASP A 106 3.45 21.98 -1.80
N PRO A 107 4.46 22.35 -1.01
CA PRO A 107 5.33 23.49 -1.32
C PRO A 107 6.28 23.25 -2.49
N ASP A 108 6.62 21.99 -2.78
CA ASP A 108 7.60 21.64 -3.81
C ASP A 108 6.93 21.45 -5.17
N THR A 109 5.79 20.77 -5.19
CA THR A 109 5.03 20.48 -6.42
C THR A 109 3.98 21.54 -6.74
N LEU A 110 3.60 22.37 -5.76
CA LEU A 110 2.48 23.32 -5.84
C LEU A 110 1.14 22.65 -6.17
N LEU A 111 1.00 21.36 -5.88
CA LEU A 111 -0.25 20.63 -6.08
C LEU A 111 -1.07 20.56 -4.79
N SER A 112 -2.38 20.49 -4.92
CA SER A 112 -3.26 20.18 -3.80
C SER A 112 -3.07 18.71 -3.42
N ARG A 113 -2.86 18.45 -2.12
CA ARG A 113 -2.61 17.12 -1.59
C ARG A 113 -3.74 16.69 -0.66
N TYR A 114 -4.24 15.47 -0.87
CA TYR A 114 -5.07 14.75 0.09
C TYR A 114 -4.34 13.50 0.55
N SER A 115 -4.48 13.13 1.82
CA SER A 115 -3.82 11.97 2.44
C SER A 115 -4.82 11.09 3.19
N MET A 116 -4.56 9.79 3.21
CA MET A 116 -5.21 8.83 4.09
C MET A 116 -4.21 7.77 4.54
N ASP A 117 -4.50 7.15 5.68
CA ASP A 117 -3.73 6.03 6.20
C ASP A 117 -4.61 4.80 6.32
N CYS A 118 -4.09 3.63 5.97
CA CYS A 118 -4.77 2.36 6.20
C CYS A 118 -3.85 1.27 6.74
N SER A 119 -4.45 0.30 7.44
CA SER A 119 -3.78 -0.91 7.93
C SER A 119 -4.02 -2.06 6.97
N VAL A 120 -2.92 -2.68 6.55
CA VAL A 120 -2.90 -3.92 5.76
C VAL A 120 -2.37 -5.02 6.67
N PHE A 121 -3.13 -6.10 6.80
CA PHE A 121 -2.70 -7.29 7.56
C PHE A 121 -2.25 -8.37 6.58
N HIS A 122 -1.04 -8.89 6.76
CA HIS A 122 -0.53 -9.97 5.93
C HIS A 122 -0.05 -11.13 6.79
N ARG A 123 -0.37 -12.34 6.34
CA ARG A 123 0.14 -13.57 6.94
C ARG A 123 1.59 -13.77 6.49
N ARG A 124 2.43 -14.25 7.41
CA ARG A 124 3.79 -14.69 7.10
C ARG A 124 3.74 -16.09 6.52
N ALA A 125 4.61 -16.35 5.55
CA ALA A 125 4.90 -17.72 5.14
C ALA A 125 5.29 -18.52 6.40
N PRO A 126 4.80 -19.76 6.57
CA PRO A 126 5.22 -20.59 7.68
C PRO A 126 6.74 -20.72 7.64
N TYR A 127 7.39 -20.42 8.76
CA TYR A 127 8.83 -20.56 8.86
C TYR A 127 9.23 -22.02 8.59
N ALA A 128 9.83 -22.27 7.43
CA ALA A 128 10.50 -23.53 7.14
C ALA A 128 11.96 -23.39 7.61
N PRO A 129 12.38 -24.04 8.71
CA PRO A 129 13.79 -24.03 9.07
C PRO A 129 14.57 -24.61 7.89
N ALA A 130 15.67 -23.93 7.53
CA ALA A 130 16.55 -24.38 6.46
C ALA A 130 16.90 -25.86 6.69
N VAL A 131 16.45 -26.73 5.79
CA VAL A 131 16.94 -28.12 5.74
C VAL A 131 18.45 -28.03 5.58
N ALA A 132 19.18 -28.55 6.57
CA ALA A 132 20.61 -28.71 6.47
C ALA A 132 20.91 -29.43 5.15
N ILE A 133 21.66 -28.78 4.26
CA ILE A 133 22.25 -29.44 3.11
C ILE A 133 23.18 -30.49 3.70
N VAL A 134 22.69 -31.73 3.79
CA VAL A 134 23.55 -32.87 4.06
C VAL A 134 24.46 -32.94 2.84
N SER A 135 25.69 -32.48 3.01
CA SER A 135 26.73 -32.65 2.01
C SER A 135 26.80 -34.14 1.71
N ASN A 136 26.46 -34.54 0.48
CA ASN A 136 26.68 -35.90 0.00
C ASN A 136 28.18 -36.16 -0.02
N GLY A 137 28.70 -36.58 1.13
CA GLY A 137 30.00 -37.21 1.24
C GLY A 137 29.85 -38.65 0.80
N VAL A 138 30.28 -38.95 -0.43
CA VAL A 138 30.99 -40.20 -0.71
C VAL A 138 32.15 -39.84 -1.64
N LEU A 139 33.34 -39.80 -1.05
CA LEU A 139 34.58 -40.11 -1.73
C LEU A 139 34.52 -41.60 -2.11
N ASN A 140 34.61 -41.90 -3.40
CA ASN A 140 35.39 -42.97 -4.02
C ASN A 140 35.09 -43.03 -5.52
#